data_AF-W8NV15-F1
#
_entry.id   AF-W8NV15-F1
#
_cell.length_a   1.000
_cell.length_b   1.000
_cell.length_c   1.000
_cell.angle_alpha   90.00
_cell.angle_beta   90.00
_cell.angle_gamma   90.00
#
_symmetry.space_group_name_H-M   'P 1'
#
loop_
_entity.id
_entity.type
_entity.pdbx_description
1 polymer ?
#
loop_
_entity_poly.entity_id
_entity_poly.type
_entity_poly.pdbx_seq_one_letter_code
_entity_poly.pdbx_strand_id
1 'polypeptide(L)'
;MRRGQLLSFDALLAIVIVIFMLGAVSATSDNLKAGITNLLGWYDRTSIPDTMLDVLLQSAGTPSNWDENISALVVPGLRASSGQYVDYNKAVTFFDLLKNNDSRVQSALLNLSLGHPFLLDFYLGKWSFEANFTWNPNAGGGIPPGVVQYDCNNATKIQASAYPVLINCSNLLVNYHISSFCSICTTGSVTLRTRPESEIDIIGGYYQCPNLYLAIGGTLSVYGGAARAVKVEEGSIYIKGGITLRGSANLHITAMYNLYVFSDGASSPILDFSGGANTTVDVGYGGGGNLYIKVGDTWYAVTGNPADKDNWYRWDNDHWIKAPEEISIKDVGAGKFVVYAGSIQVIDASGANIQFNIRGISPPPLEWQPVVPYCWQLGPSGPPLTVFSLEGNYIYPQQLNASQAWNRVAYLNGSFLVNPTNVSSVLKARANASWVSYSERNTVISMFQYNRTTTIVGNASGIILAGVLRYDIPDYAMLRVDVPAESGYVLLVAVDGGTLKAIGFWKTSPEDALNAEVWESSGGNVSVVATYRGSNTSVTIPWGVIFSGPAGFGRPVMLYLYSNGFTGPVTLTDEGDIGVLMTPMYEPLLVKLWVWDEP
;
A
#
# COMPACT_ATOMS: atom_id res chain seq x y z
N MET A 1 -7.32 78.38 94.21
CA MET A 1 -6.95 78.64 92.79
C MET A 1 -5.42 78.68 92.74
N ARG A 2 -4.65 77.96 91.92
CA ARG A 2 -4.85 77.05 90.78
C ARG A 2 -3.70 76.02 90.81
N ARG A 3 -4.00 74.72 90.71
CA ARG A 3 -3.04 73.69 90.28
C ARG A 3 -3.15 73.59 88.76
N GLY A 4 -2.04 73.82 88.07
CA GLY A 4 -1.97 73.80 86.61
C GLY A 4 -0.52 74.01 86.19
N GLN A 5 0.35 73.07 86.55
CA GLN A 5 1.72 73.04 86.04
C GLN A 5 1.72 72.32 84.70
N LEU A 6 1.87 73.16 83.67
CA LEU A 6 2.49 72.92 82.38
C LEU A 6 3.30 71.61 82.30
N LEU A 7 2.82 70.67 81.49
CA LEU A 7 3.70 69.78 80.75
C LEU A 7 4.74 70.66 80.04
N SER A 8 6.03 70.44 80.31
CA SER A 8 7.10 71.24 79.72
C SER A 8 7.02 71.16 78.20
N PHE A 9 7.29 72.27 77.54
CA PHE A 9 7.27 72.39 76.08
C PHE A 9 8.15 71.31 75.41
N ASP A 10 9.25 70.92 76.06
CA ASP A 10 10.13 69.81 75.65
C ASP A 10 9.43 68.44 75.62
N ALA A 11 8.55 68.14 76.57
CA ALA A 11 7.82 66.88 76.59
C ALA A 11 6.80 66.80 75.43
N LEU A 12 6.20 67.93 75.06
CA LEU A 12 5.28 68.02 73.93
C LEU A 12 6.02 67.90 72.60
N LEU A 13 7.21 68.50 72.48
CA LEU A 13 8.06 68.42 71.30
C LEU A 13 8.61 66.99 71.10
N ALA A 14 9.01 66.33 72.19
CA ALA A 14 9.42 64.91 72.16
C ALA A 14 8.27 63.99 71.72
N ILE A 15 7.03 64.22 72.19
CA ILE A 15 5.85 63.44 71.78
C ILE A 15 5.54 63.65 70.30
N VAL A 16 5.64 64.88 69.78
CA VAL A 16 5.42 65.16 68.35
C VAL A 16 6.43 64.43 67.48
N ILE A 17 7.71 64.42 67.88
CA ILE A 17 8.76 63.67 67.16
C ILE A 17 8.48 62.17 67.18
N VAL A 18 8.06 61.61 68.32
CA VAL A 18 7.70 60.20 68.46
C VAL A 18 6.49 59.83 67.58
N ILE A 19 5.46 60.68 67.52
CA ILE A 19 4.29 60.48 66.65
C ILE A 19 4.67 60.55 65.18
N PHE A 20 5.53 61.49 64.76
CA PHE A 20 6.03 61.58 63.40
C PHE A 20 6.90 60.37 63.02
N MET A 21 7.77 59.91 63.92
CA MET A 21 8.56 58.68 63.71
C MET A 21 7.65 57.45 63.60
N LEU A 22 6.64 57.31 64.46
CA LEU A 22 5.66 56.23 64.39
C LEU A 22 4.85 56.27 63.08
N GLY A 23 4.43 57.46 62.63
CA GLY A 23 3.73 57.63 61.35
C GLY A 23 4.61 57.27 60.15
N ALA A 24 5.89 57.70 60.15
CA ALA A 24 6.85 57.37 59.10
C ALA A 24 7.18 55.87 59.08
N VAL A 25 7.35 55.24 60.25
CA VAL A 25 7.57 53.78 60.36
C VAL A 25 6.33 53.01 59.90
N SER A 26 5.12 53.45 60.25
CA SER A 26 3.87 52.83 59.78
C SER A 26 3.72 52.92 58.26
N ALA A 27 3.92 54.10 57.67
CA ALA A 27 3.84 54.28 56.22
C ALA A 27 4.90 53.48 55.47
N THR A 28 6.13 53.41 56.00
CA THR A 28 7.20 52.58 55.42
C THR A 28 6.88 51.09 55.56
N SER A 29 6.28 50.67 56.68
CA SER A 29 5.84 49.29 56.90
C SER A 29 4.73 48.87 55.96
N ASP A 30 3.75 49.74 55.69
CA ASP A 30 2.67 49.45 54.74
C ASP A 30 3.21 49.37 53.31
N ASN A 31 4.15 50.24 52.93
CA ASN A 31 4.82 50.19 51.64
C ASN A 31 5.68 48.92 51.48
N LEU A 32 6.40 48.49 52.52
CA LEU A 32 7.15 47.23 52.53
C LEU A 32 6.23 46.02 52.45
N LYS A 33 5.13 46.01 53.20
CA LYS A 33 4.12 44.95 53.15
C LYS A 33 3.50 44.85 51.77
N ALA A 34 3.13 45.98 51.16
CA ALA A 34 2.66 46.03 49.78
C ALA A 34 3.72 45.52 48.79
N GLY A 35 4.98 45.92 48.96
CA GLY A 35 6.10 45.44 48.14
C GLY A 35 6.34 43.94 48.26
N ILE A 36 6.32 43.38 49.47
CA ILE A 36 6.47 41.94 49.72
C ILE A 36 5.26 41.17 49.16
N THR A 37 4.05 41.68 49.35
CA THR A 37 2.82 41.04 48.82
C THR A 37 2.84 41.04 47.29
N ASN A 38 3.32 42.11 46.67
CA ASN A 38 3.50 42.19 45.22
C ASN A 38 4.59 41.23 44.73
N LEU A 39 5.72 41.12 45.43
CA LEU A 39 6.77 40.15 45.11
C LEU A 39 6.30 38.70 45.25
N LEU A 40 5.55 38.40 46.32
CA LEU A 40 4.95 37.07 46.52
C LEU A 40 3.94 36.77 45.41
N GLY A 41 3.04 37.71 45.09
CA GLY A 41 2.08 37.55 44.02
C GLY A 41 2.73 37.39 42.65
N TRP A 42 3.84 38.09 42.38
CA TRP A 42 4.65 37.87 41.18
C TRP A 42 5.26 36.48 41.15
N TYR A 43 5.85 36.02 42.26
CA TYR A 43 6.46 34.70 42.36
C TYR A 43 5.44 33.59 42.11
N ASP A 44 4.30 33.64 42.79
CA ASP A 44 3.21 32.68 42.63
C ASP A 44 2.73 32.61 41.18
N ARG A 45 2.50 33.77 40.54
CA ARG A 45 2.11 33.85 39.13
C ARG A 45 3.15 33.27 38.19
N THR A 46 4.43 33.60 38.37
CA THR A 46 5.51 33.10 37.49
C THR A 46 5.66 31.59 37.54
N SER A 47 5.30 30.95 38.66
CA SER A 47 5.38 29.50 38.86
C SER A 47 4.23 28.68 38.29
N ILE A 48 3.12 29.33 37.86
CA ILE A 48 1.92 28.64 37.37
C ILE A 48 2.26 27.73 36.18
N PRO A 49 2.89 28.22 35.08
CA PRO A 49 3.13 27.37 33.92
C PRO A 49 4.03 26.17 34.23
N ASP A 50 5.04 26.33 35.09
CA ASP A 50 5.92 25.23 35.49
C ASP A 50 5.16 24.18 36.30
N THR A 51 4.34 24.60 37.26
CA THR A 51 3.52 23.69 38.08
C THR A 51 2.51 22.94 37.22
N MET A 52 1.85 23.63 36.27
CA MET A 52 0.93 23.01 35.32
C MET A 52 1.63 21.93 34.48
N LEU A 53 2.78 22.25 33.89
CA LEU A 53 3.52 21.29 33.06
C LEU A 53 4.06 20.12 33.88
N ASP A 54 4.52 20.36 35.10
CA ASP A 54 5.06 19.29 35.94
C ASP A 54 3.95 18.32 36.37
N VAL A 55 2.78 18.82 36.75
CA VAL A 55 1.62 17.96 37.05
C VAL A 55 1.20 17.17 35.81
N LEU A 56 1.08 17.81 34.65
CA LEU A 56 0.63 17.15 33.43
C LEU A 56 1.66 16.15 32.89
N LEU A 57 2.95 16.44 32.93
CA LEU A 57 3.97 15.64 32.22
C LEU A 57 4.75 14.69 33.13
N GLN A 58 4.84 14.96 34.44
CA GLN A 58 5.62 14.13 35.36
C GLN A 58 4.76 13.16 36.19
N SER A 59 3.44 13.41 36.27
CA SER A 59 2.48 12.52 36.94
C SER A 59 1.78 11.59 35.95
N ALA A 60 1.49 10.37 36.39
CA ALA A 60 0.65 9.43 35.63
C ALA A 60 -0.86 9.73 35.77
N GLY A 61 -1.23 10.73 36.58
CA GLY A 61 -2.60 11.06 36.91
C GLY A 61 -3.13 10.21 38.06
N THR A 62 -4.40 10.44 38.43
CA THR A 62 -5.07 9.70 39.49
C THR A 62 -6.47 9.30 39.04
N PRO A 63 -6.76 7.99 38.90
CA PRO A 63 -5.82 6.85 38.97
C PRO A 63 -4.77 6.88 37.84
N SER A 64 -3.72 6.07 37.94
CA SER A 64 -2.62 6.08 36.96
C SER A 64 -2.99 5.51 35.58
N ASN A 65 -4.15 4.88 35.43
CA ASN A 65 -4.71 4.36 34.17
C ASN A 65 -6.07 5.01 33.84
N TRP A 66 -6.22 6.29 34.18
CA TRP A 66 -7.47 7.03 33.99
C TRP A 66 -7.95 7.08 32.53
N ASP A 67 -7.07 6.85 31.56
CA ASP A 67 -7.38 6.76 30.13
C ASP A 67 -8.16 5.48 29.77
N GLU A 68 -7.96 4.40 30.52
CA GLU A 68 -8.75 3.16 30.39
C GLU A 68 -10.10 3.26 31.14
N ASN A 69 -10.11 4.00 32.25
CA ASN A 69 -11.30 4.22 33.06
C ASN A 69 -11.53 5.70 33.36
N ILE A 70 -12.03 6.40 32.35
CA ILE A 70 -12.31 7.84 32.39
C ILE A 70 -13.26 8.20 33.54
N SER A 71 -14.17 7.29 33.93
CA SER A 71 -15.13 7.54 35.03
C SER A 71 -14.46 7.83 36.37
N ALA A 72 -13.27 7.28 36.62
CA ALA A 72 -12.52 7.42 37.86
C ALA A 72 -11.54 8.59 37.87
N LEU A 73 -11.44 9.37 36.78
CA LEU A 73 -10.50 10.47 36.63
C LEU A 73 -10.70 11.56 37.70
N VAL A 74 -9.66 11.81 38.50
CA VAL A 74 -9.59 12.92 39.48
C VAL A 74 -8.62 14.01 39.00
N VAL A 75 -7.40 13.62 38.65
CA VAL A 75 -6.36 14.55 38.16
C VAL A 75 -5.74 13.97 36.88
N PRO A 76 -5.78 14.70 35.75
CA PRO A 76 -5.14 14.26 34.52
C PRO A 76 -3.62 14.36 34.67
N GLY A 77 -2.94 13.27 34.32
CA GLY A 77 -1.49 13.24 34.17
C GLY A 77 -1.14 12.34 32.99
N LEU A 78 -0.28 12.84 32.11
CA LEU A 78 -0.03 12.26 30.80
C LEU A 78 1.12 11.26 30.80
N ARG A 79 1.85 11.10 31.91
CA ARG A 79 2.91 10.10 32.00
C ARG A 79 2.36 8.68 31.95
N ALA A 80 3.07 7.77 31.30
CA ALA A 80 2.74 6.35 31.31
C ALA A 80 2.73 5.79 32.75
N SER A 81 1.82 4.85 33.03
CA SER A 81 1.69 4.22 34.35
C SER A 81 2.94 3.44 34.77
N SER A 82 3.61 2.82 33.80
CA SER A 82 4.80 1.98 33.98
C SER A 82 6.12 2.67 33.59
N GLY A 83 6.06 3.90 33.07
CA GLY A 83 7.19 4.56 32.41
C GLY A 83 7.57 5.92 32.99
N GLN A 84 8.58 6.55 32.40
CA GLN A 84 9.00 7.94 32.71
C GLN A 84 8.52 8.95 31.66
N TYR A 85 7.94 8.46 30.57
CA TYR A 85 7.63 9.23 29.38
C TYR A 85 6.14 9.55 29.30
N VAL A 86 5.82 10.57 28.52
CA VAL A 86 4.42 10.90 28.18
C VAL A 86 3.84 9.74 27.39
N ASP A 87 2.64 9.29 27.72
CA ASP A 87 1.93 8.25 27.00
C ASP A 87 1.11 8.86 25.86
N TYR A 88 1.29 8.34 24.65
CA TYR A 88 0.58 8.83 23.47
C TYR A 88 -0.94 8.70 23.59
N ASN A 89 -1.44 7.56 24.07
CA ASN A 89 -2.87 7.29 24.17
C ASN A 89 -3.51 8.18 25.24
N LYS A 90 -2.82 8.42 26.36
CA LYS A 90 -3.26 9.43 27.34
C LYS A 90 -3.34 10.82 26.76
N ALA A 91 -2.33 11.24 25.99
CA ALA A 91 -2.32 12.56 25.38
C ALA A 91 -3.50 12.72 24.39
N VAL A 92 -3.73 11.72 23.52
CA VAL A 92 -4.88 11.71 22.60
C VAL A 92 -6.20 11.78 23.38
N THR A 93 -6.38 10.89 24.36
CA THR A 93 -7.60 10.83 25.19
C THR A 93 -7.84 12.15 25.94
N PHE A 94 -6.78 12.79 26.45
CA PHE A 94 -6.86 14.08 27.12
C PHE A 94 -7.43 15.18 26.21
N PHE A 95 -6.94 15.28 24.97
CA PHE A 95 -7.44 16.27 24.00
C PHE A 95 -8.86 15.93 23.51
N ASP A 96 -9.19 14.65 23.35
CA ASP A 96 -10.54 14.22 22.98
C ASP A 96 -11.57 14.53 24.08
N LEU A 97 -11.21 14.32 25.35
CA LEU A 97 -12.07 14.70 26.49
C LEU A 97 -12.30 16.21 26.55
N LEU A 98 -11.27 17.02 26.29
CA LEU A 98 -11.42 18.47 26.22
C LEU A 98 -12.32 18.89 25.05
N LYS A 99 -12.16 18.26 23.88
CA LYS A 99 -13.01 18.50 22.70
C LYS A 99 -14.47 18.15 22.98
N ASN A 100 -14.71 17.14 23.80
CA ASN A 100 -16.03 16.69 24.24
C ASN A 100 -16.55 17.44 25.48
N ASN A 101 -15.90 18.52 25.91
CA ASN A 101 -16.26 19.33 27.07
C ASN A 101 -16.36 18.55 28.39
N ASP A 102 -15.46 17.60 28.62
CA ASP A 102 -15.43 16.86 29.89
C ASP A 102 -15.09 17.79 31.06
N SER A 103 -16.04 17.95 31.98
CA SER A 103 -15.93 18.88 33.10
C SER A 103 -14.78 18.55 34.05
N ARG A 104 -14.32 17.29 34.13
CA ARG A 104 -13.24 16.88 35.04
C ARG A 104 -11.90 17.38 34.53
N VAL A 105 -11.62 17.17 33.25
CA VAL A 105 -10.38 17.65 32.62
C VAL A 105 -10.37 19.18 32.59
N GLN A 106 -11.49 19.81 32.24
CA GLN A 106 -11.62 21.27 32.25
C GLN A 106 -11.40 21.85 33.66
N SER A 107 -12.07 21.32 34.68
CA SER A 107 -11.91 21.79 36.07
C SER A 107 -10.48 21.57 36.58
N ALA A 108 -9.85 20.46 36.23
CA ALA A 108 -8.45 20.23 36.59
C ALA A 108 -7.52 21.25 35.97
N LEU A 109 -7.68 21.57 34.67
CA LEU A 109 -6.87 22.60 34.02
C LEU A 109 -7.13 24.00 34.58
N LEU A 110 -8.38 24.34 34.90
CA LEU A 110 -8.72 25.61 35.56
C LEU A 110 -8.10 25.71 36.95
N ASN A 111 -8.14 24.64 37.73
CA ASN A 111 -7.50 24.61 39.05
C ASN A 111 -5.98 24.74 38.93
N LEU A 112 -5.37 24.07 37.94
CA LEU A 112 -3.93 24.15 37.69
C LEU A 112 -3.51 25.54 37.17
N SER A 113 -4.35 26.21 36.38
CA SER A 113 -4.09 27.58 35.93
C SER A 113 -4.52 28.65 36.93
N LEU A 114 -5.09 28.28 38.08
CA LEU A 114 -5.73 29.19 39.05
C LEU A 114 -6.81 30.09 38.41
N GLY A 115 -7.48 29.59 37.37
CA GLY A 115 -8.49 30.31 36.61
C GLY A 115 -7.94 31.29 35.57
N HIS A 116 -6.61 31.42 35.44
CA HIS A 116 -6.01 32.29 34.43
C HIS A 116 -6.15 31.70 33.01
N PRO A 117 -6.34 32.56 31.99
CA PRO A 117 -6.21 32.19 30.59
C PRO A 117 -4.87 31.54 30.26
N PHE A 118 -4.90 30.56 29.36
CA PHE A 118 -3.67 29.88 28.92
C PHE A 118 -3.75 29.34 27.50
N LEU A 119 -2.59 29.00 26.95
CA LEU A 119 -2.39 28.32 25.69
C LEU A 119 -1.38 27.19 25.90
N LEU A 120 -1.80 25.96 25.66
CA LEU A 120 -0.99 24.75 25.77
C LEU A 120 -0.85 24.12 24.39
N ASP A 121 0.39 23.99 23.91
CA ASP A 121 0.74 23.41 22.63
C ASP A 121 1.62 22.17 22.79
N PHE A 122 1.28 21.12 22.05
CA PHE A 122 2.10 19.91 21.91
C PHE A 122 2.64 19.87 20.48
N TYR A 123 3.96 19.78 20.35
CA TYR A 123 4.67 19.61 19.10
C TYR A 123 5.32 18.22 19.09
N LEU A 124 4.79 17.34 18.24
CA LEU A 124 5.33 16.00 18.02
C LEU A 124 6.15 16.00 16.73
N GLY A 125 7.28 15.30 16.73
CA GLY A 125 8.07 15.12 15.51
C GLY A 125 7.21 14.47 14.43
N LYS A 126 7.39 14.90 13.18
CA LYS A 126 6.56 14.42 12.07
C LYS A 126 7.41 14.10 10.85
N TRP A 127 7.01 13.04 10.18
CA TRP A 127 7.45 12.78 8.83
C TRP A 127 6.66 13.63 7.83
N SER A 128 7.38 14.23 6.89
CA SER A 128 6.82 14.81 5.68
C SER A 128 7.26 13.94 4.52
N PHE A 129 6.31 13.48 3.71
CA PHE A 129 6.58 12.62 2.55
C PHE A 129 6.22 13.36 1.27
N GLU A 130 7.00 13.12 0.23
CA GLU A 130 6.72 13.55 -1.13
C GLU A 130 6.91 12.34 -2.06
N ALA A 131 5.80 11.86 -2.60
CA ALA A 131 5.80 10.78 -3.59
C ALA A 131 5.33 11.33 -4.94
N ASN A 132 6.16 11.16 -5.97
CA ASN A 132 5.78 11.41 -7.35
C ASN A 132 5.21 10.12 -7.93
N PHE A 133 3.93 10.09 -8.22
CA PHE A 133 3.26 8.91 -8.73
C PHE A 133 2.19 9.27 -9.77
N THR A 134 1.85 8.33 -10.64
CA THR A 134 0.73 8.44 -11.57
C THR A 134 -0.30 7.36 -11.32
N TRP A 135 -1.56 7.75 -11.37
CA TRP A 135 -2.71 6.85 -11.45
C TRP A 135 -3.42 7.06 -12.80
N ASN A 136 -3.48 6.02 -13.61
CA ASN A 136 -4.21 5.99 -14.87
C ASN A 136 -5.08 4.72 -14.94
N PRO A 137 -6.39 4.80 -14.59
CA PRO A 137 -7.28 3.64 -14.64
C PRO A 137 -7.51 3.13 -16.08
N ASN A 138 -7.23 3.96 -17.09
CA ASN A 138 -7.33 3.61 -18.50
C ASN A 138 -6.03 3.06 -19.08
N ALA A 139 -4.96 3.01 -18.28
CA ALA A 139 -3.77 2.27 -18.69
C ALA A 139 -4.18 0.80 -18.75
N GLY A 140 -4.32 0.25 -19.96
CA GLY A 140 -4.59 -1.18 -20.12
C GLY A 140 -3.54 -1.97 -19.35
N GLY A 141 -4.00 -3.00 -18.62
CA GLY A 141 -3.27 -3.78 -17.62
C GLY A 141 -1.75 -3.57 -17.61
N GLY A 142 -1.25 -3.01 -16.52
CA GLY A 142 0.18 -2.87 -16.30
C GLY A 142 0.89 -4.20 -16.41
N ILE A 143 2.02 -4.23 -17.11
CA ILE A 143 2.96 -5.35 -17.00
C ILE A 143 3.21 -5.58 -15.51
N PRO A 144 2.86 -6.75 -14.94
CA PRO A 144 3.12 -7.03 -13.55
C PRO A 144 4.60 -6.86 -13.32
N PRO A 145 4.99 -6.14 -12.28
CA PRO A 145 6.38 -6.15 -11.89
C PRO A 145 6.80 -7.59 -11.54
N GLY A 146 8.04 -7.92 -11.89
CA GLY A 146 8.53 -9.30 -11.95
C GLY A 146 8.40 -9.96 -13.33
N VAL A 147 7.80 -9.28 -14.32
CA VAL A 147 7.85 -9.70 -15.74
C VAL A 147 8.98 -8.97 -16.46
N VAL A 148 9.88 -9.71 -17.10
CA VAL A 148 10.97 -9.11 -17.90
C VAL A 148 10.43 -8.77 -19.28
N GLN A 149 10.52 -7.51 -19.67
CA GLN A 149 10.05 -7.04 -20.97
C GLN A 149 11.19 -7.00 -22.00
N TYR A 150 10.92 -7.52 -23.19
CA TYR A 150 11.78 -7.40 -24.37
C TYR A 150 11.03 -6.74 -25.53
N ASP A 151 11.74 -5.96 -26.33
CA ASP A 151 11.27 -5.49 -27.63
C ASP A 151 11.61 -6.50 -28.75
N CYS A 152 11.18 -6.22 -29.98
CA CYS A 152 11.46 -7.07 -31.15
C CYS A 152 12.96 -7.33 -31.40
N ASN A 153 13.83 -6.38 -31.05
CA ASN A 153 15.26 -6.45 -31.35
C ASN A 153 16.05 -7.22 -30.27
N ASN A 154 15.54 -7.23 -29.05
CA ASN A 154 16.18 -7.85 -27.90
C ASN A 154 15.60 -9.23 -27.56
N ALA A 155 14.44 -9.60 -28.13
CA ALA A 155 13.82 -10.91 -27.92
C ALA A 155 14.74 -12.09 -28.28
N THR A 156 15.65 -11.94 -29.25
CA THR A 156 16.61 -13.01 -29.61
C THR A 156 17.74 -13.19 -28.59
N LYS A 157 17.83 -12.34 -27.56
CA LYS A 157 18.81 -12.46 -26.47
C LYS A 157 18.27 -13.25 -25.28
N ILE A 158 17.00 -13.67 -25.32
CA ILE A 158 16.36 -14.39 -24.23
C ILE A 158 16.98 -15.80 -24.15
N GLN A 159 17.85 -15.98 -23.15
CA GLN A 159 18.40 -17.28 -22.77
C GLN A 159 18.07 -17.53 -21.30
N ALA A 160 17.17 -18.48 -21.05
CA ALA A 160 16.90 -19.00 -19.71
C ALA A 160 16.48 -17.94 -18.65
N SER A 161 15.47 -17.12 -18.95
CA SER A 161 14.91 -16.18 -17.95
C SER A 161 14.27 -16.92 -16.78
N ALA A 162 14.65 -16.55 -15.55
CA ALA A 162 14.07 -17.04 -14.29
C ALA A 162 12.77 -16.33 -13.89
N TYR A 163 12.30 -15.39 -14.71
CA TYR A 163 11.10 -14.59 -14.51
C TYR A 163 10.18 -14.71 -15.72
N PRO A 164 8.86 -14.54 -15.58
CA PRO A 164 7.96 -14.49 -16.72
C PRO A 164 8.41 -13.41 -17.72
N VAL A 165 8.25 -13.69 -19.00
CA VAL A 165 8.76 -12.84 -20.08
C VAL A 165 7.61 -12.26 -20.90
N LEU A 166 7.64 -10.95 -21.14
CA LEU A 166 6.75 -10.28 -22.09
C LEU A 166 7.56 -9.72 -23.26
N ILE A 167 7.29 -10.20 -24.47
CA ILE A 167 7.86 -9.70 -25.71
C ILE A 167 6.84 -8.76 -26.35
N ASN A 168 7.07 -7.46 -26.21
CA ASN A 168 6.20 -6.46 -26.80
C ASN A 168 6.60 -6.23 -28.27
N CYS A 169 6.02 -7.01 -29.16
CA CYS A 169 6.34 -6.98 -30.58
C CYS A 169 5.11 -7.34 -31.42
N SER A 170 4.78 -6.51 -32.42
CA SER A 170 3.66 -6.74 -33.33
C SER A 170 3.87 -7.95 -34.26
N ASN A 171 5.12 -8.18 -34.69
CA ASN A 171 5.54 -9.36 -35.43
C ASN A 171 6.96 -9.75 -35.03
N LEU A 172 7.08 -10.74 -34.14
CA LEU A 172 8.35 -11.25 -33.65
C LEU A 172 8.95 -12.23 -34.66
N LEU A 173 10.11 -11.89 -35.21
CA LEU A 173 10.89 -12.79 -36.05
C LEU A 173 11.90 -13.57 -35.19
N VAL A 174 11.65 -14.87 -35.01
CA VAL A 174 12.54 -15.75 -34.25
C VAL A 174 13.48 -16.46 -35.21
N ASN A 175 14.75 -16.05 -35.16
CA ASN A 175 15.83 -16.62 -35.97
C ASN A 175 16.79 -17.52 -35.14
N TYR A 176 16.66 -17.51 -33.82
CA TYR A 176 17.50 -18.22 -32.84
C TYR A 176 16.63 -18.81 -31.73
N HIS A 177 17.21 -19.69 -30.90
CA HIS A 177 16.55 -20.30 -29.75
C HIS A 177 16.14 -19.25 -28.69
N ILE A 178 14.85 -19.21 -28.33
CA ILE A 178 14.32 -18.43 -27.21
C ILE A 178 13.93 -19.40 -26.10
N SER A 179 14.46 -19.20 -24.88
CA SER A 179 14.04 -20.02 -23.74
C SER A 179 13.83 -19.29 -22.42
N SER A 180 12.90 -19.79 -21.63
CA SER A 180 12.61 -19.31 -20.27
C SER A 180 12.21 -20.47 -19.37
N PHE A 181 12.52 -20.33 -18.07
CA PHE A 181 12.02 -21.21 -17.00
C PHE A 181 10.63 -20.80 -16.50
N CYS A 182 10.08 -19.70 -17.01
CA CYS A 182 8.78 -19.14 -16.65
C CYS A 182 7.93 -18.90 -17.91
N SER A 183 6.69 -18.44 -17.72
CA SER A 183 5.78 -18.19 -18.83
C SER A 183 6.33 -17.15 -19.80
N ILE A 184 6.23 -17.42 -21.11
CA ILE A 184 6.58 -16.46 -22.17
C ILE A 184 5.29 -15.95 -22.80
N CYS A 185 5.22 -14.65 -23.02
CA CYS A 185 4.12 -14.02 -23.71
C CYS A 185 4.59 -13.06 -24.79
N THR A 186 3.91 -13.04 -25.93
CA THR A 186 4.08 -12.04 -26.99
C THR A 186 2.79 -11.24 -27.18
N THR A 187 2.92 -9.95 -27.49
CA THR A 187 1.76 -9.08 -27.77
C THR A 187 1.25 -9.19 -29.21
N GLY A 188 2.05 -9.75 -30.13
CA GLY A 188 1.70 -9.88 -31.53
C GLY A 188 2.12 -11.23 -32.15
N SER A 189 2.12 -11.28 -33.47
CA SER A 189 2.38 -12.50 -34.26
C SER A 189 3.82 -12.98 -34.09
N VAL A 190 4.04 -14.28 -34.25
CA VAL A 190 5.38 -14.89 -34.15
C VAL A 190 5.69 -15.59 -35.46
N THR A 191 6.81 -15.25 -36.08
CA THR A 191 7.31 -15.88 -37.29
C THR A 191 8.62 -16.60 -36.99
N LEU A 192 8.65 -17.93 -37.16
CA LEU A 192 9.89 -18.70 -37.13
C LEU A 192 10.49 -18.70 -38.55
N ARG A 193 11.75 -18.30 -38.74
CA ARG A 193 12.38 -18.22 -40.08
C ARG A 193 13.87 -18.59 -40.09
N THR A 194 14.34 -19.01 -41.26
CA THR A 194 15.73 -18.96 -41.75
C THR A 194 16.80 -19.97 -41.30
N ARG A 195 16.71 -20.70 -40.18
CA ARG A 195 17.78 -21.66 -39.79
C ARG A 195 17.30 -23.00 -39.21
N PRO A 196 18.15 -24.06 -39.18
CA PRO A 196 17.84 -25.35 -38.56
C PRO A 196 17.66 -25.36 -37.04
N GLU A 197 17.95 -24.24 -36.37
CA GLU A 197 17.99 -24.11 -34.90
C GLU A 197 17.00 -23.05 -34.39
N SER A 198 15.99 -22.68 -35.17
CA SER A 198 14.97 -21.71 -34.74
C SER A 198 13.88 -22.42 -33.92
N GLU A 199 13.97 -22.30 -32.60
CA GLU A 199 13.11 -22.97 -31.63
C GLU A 199 12.64 -21.98 -30.55
N ILE A 200 11.40 -22.13 -30.08
CA ILE A 200 10.90 -21.45 -28.88
C ILE A 200 10.63 -22.56 -27.87
N ASP A 201 11.44 -22.60 -26.83
CA ASP A 201 11.36 -23.64 -25.80
C ASP A 201 11.08 -23.02 -24.43
N ILE A 202 9.97 -23.39 -23.82
CA ILE A 202 9.76 -23.16 -22.38
C ILE A 202 10.19 -24.44 -21.67
N ILE A 203 11.38 -24.37 -21.08
CA ILE A 203 11.99 -25.44 -20.31
C ILE A 203 11.41 -25.35 -18.90
N GLY A 204 10.45 -26.21 -18.61
CA GLY A 204 9.87 -26.35 -17.27
C GLY A 204 10.85 -27.12 -16.38
N GLY A 205 11.07 -26.68 -15.15
CA GLY A 205 11.99 -27.42 -14.28
C GLY A 205 12.48 -26.73 -13.00
N TYR A 206 12.06 -25.51 -12.70
CA TYR A 206 12.37 -24.88 -11.41
C TYR A 206 11.13 -24.31 -10.74
N TYR A 207 10.95 -24.66 -9.45
CA TYR A 207 9.80 -24.43 -8.56
C TYR A 207 9.34 -22.96 -8.34
N GLN A 208 9.79 -22.00 -9.16
CA GLN A 208 9.61 -20.57 -8.88
C GLN A 208 8.42 -19.91 -9.59
N CYS A 209 7.88 -20.50 -10.67
CA CYS A 209 6.78 -19.90 -11.43
C CYS A 209 5.55 -20.83 -11.48
N PRO A 210 4.47 -20.56 -10.71
CA PRO A 210 3.24 -21.34 -10.81
C PRO A 210 2.53 -21.08 -12.15
N ASN A 211 1.89 -22.11 -12.72
CA ASN A 211 1.08 -22.03 -13.94
C ASN A 211 1.85 -21.57 -15.19
N LEU A 212 2.82 -22.37 -15.64
CA LEU A 212 3.59 -22.08 -16.84
C LEU A 212 2.72 -22.10 -18.10
N TYR A 213 2.97 -21.15 -18.99
CA TYR A 213 2.34 -21.11 -20.30
C TYR A 213 3.18 -20.39 -21.36
N LEU A 214 2.93 -20.72 -22.62
CA LEU A 214 3.33 -19.91 -23.77
C LEU A 214 2.10 -19.20 -24.32
N ALA A 215 2.15 -17.87 -24.47
CA ALA A 215 1.07 -17.10 -25.04
C ALA A 215 1.55 -16.26 -26.24
N ILE A 216 0.98 -16.48 -27.42
CA ILE A 216 1.27 -15.74 -28.65
C ILE A 216 0.11 -14.81 -28.99
N GLY A 217 0.29 -13.49 -28.89
CA GLY A 217 -0.77 -12.49 -29.11
C GLY A 217 -1.23 -12.31 -30.56
N GLY A 218 -0.75 -13.13 -31.50
CA GLY A 218 -1.05 -13.09 -32.93
C GLY A 218 -0.98 -14.46 -33.60
N THR A 219 -0.80 -14.48 -34.92
CA THR A 219 -0.63 -15.72 -35.70
C THR A 219 0.77 -16.29 -35.50
N LEU A 220 0.86 -17.61 -35.28
CA LEU A 220 2.13 -18.36 -35.32
C LEU A 220 2.39 -18.80 -36.76
N SER A 221 3.45 -18.28 -37.38
CA SER A 221 3.83 -18.59 -38.77
C SER A 221 5.19 -19.27 -38.85
N VAL A 222 5.30 -20.35 -39.62
CA VAL A 222 6.55 -21.10 -39.78
C VAL A 222 6.85 -21.30 -41.27
N TYR A 223 8.00 -20.77 -41.70
CA TYR A 223 8.46 -20.83 -43.11
C TYR A 223 9.89 -21.38 -43.24
N GLY A 224 10.14 -22.42 -44.02
CA GLY A 224 11.49 -22.89 -44.34
C GLY A 224 11.59 -24.39 -44.65
N GLY A 225 12.77 -24.99 -44.45
CA GLY A 225 13.04 -26.40 -44.74
C GLY A 225 13.81 -27.18 -43.67
N ALA A 226 13.90 -26.67 -42.45
CA ALA A 226 14.60 -27.33 -41.34
C ALA A 226 13.67 -27.53 -40.13
N ALA A 227 14.06 -28.40 -39.19
CA ALA A 227 13.25 -28.74 -38.02
C ALA A 227 13.13 -27.56 -37.05
N ARG A 228 11.93 -27.38 -36.49
CA ARG A 228 11.59 -26.30 -35.55
C ARG A 228 10.66 -26.85 -34.49
N ALA A 229 10.75 -26.29 -33.30
CA ALA A 229 9.90 -26.68 -32.19
C ALA A 229 9.31 -25.45 -31.49
N VAL A 230 8.06 -25.61 -31.05
CA VAL A 230 7.40 -24.77 -30.07
C VAL A 230 7.02 -25.71 -28.93
N LYS A 231 7.77 -25.65 -27.83
CA LYS A 231 7.70 -26.63 -26.77
C LYS A 231 7.41 -25.96 -25.43
N VAL A 232 6.49 -26.54 -24.68
CA VAL A 232 6.19 -26.16 -23.29
C VAL A 232 6.18 -27.43 -22.46
N GLU A 233 7.25 -27.64 -21.69
CA GLU A 233 7.44 -28.88 -20.92
C GLU A 233 6.47 -29.03 -19.75
N GLU A 234 6.01 -27.93 -19.16
CA GLU A 234 5.21 -27.93 -17.92
C GLU A 234 4.01 -26.98 -17.95
N GLY A 235 3.27 -26.90 -19.07
CA GLY A 235 2.25 -25.86 -19.23
C GLY A 235 1.27 -26.03 -20.39
N SER A 236 0.44 -25.00 -20.60
CA SER A 236 -0.46 -24.86 -21.75
C SER A 236 0.07 -23.85 -22.77
N ILE A 237 -0.32 -23.99 -24.03
CA ILE A 237 -0.02 -23.04 -25.11
C ILE A 237 -1.28 -22.28 -25.49
N TYR A 238 -1.18 -20.97 -25.71
CA TYR A 238 -2.27 -20.09 -26.10
C TYR A 238 -1.84 -19.27 -27.33
N ILE A 239 -2.66 -19.23 -28.37
CA ILE A 239 -2.37 -18.52 -29.62
C ILE A 239 -3.58 -17.68 -30.03
N LYS A 240 -3.42 -16.36 -30.04
CA LYS A 240 -4.45 -15.40 -30.46
C LYS A 240 -4.33 -15.13 -31.96
N GLY A 241 -4.89 -16.04 -32.76
CA GLY A 241 -4.87 -15.99 -34.22
C GLY A 241 -4.94 -17.39 -34.80
N GLY A 242 -4.15 -17.65 -35.84
CA GLY A 242 -4.00 -18.98 -36.41
C GLY A 242 -2.59 -19.57 -36.27
N ILE A 243 -2.45 -20.84 -36.62
CA ILE A 243 -1.16 -21.50 -36.86
C ILE A 243 -1.04 -21.70 -38.37
N THR A 244 0.01 -21.16 -38.98
CA THR A 244 0.29 -21.28 -40.41
C THR A 244 1.67 -21.89 -40.64
N LEU A 245 1.72 -23.06 -41.25
CA LEU A 245 2.95 -23.72 -41.69
C LEU A 245 2.98 -23.78 -43.21
N ARG A 246 4.08 -23.30 -43.80
CA ARG A 246 4.30 -23.36 -45.25
C ARG A 246 5.72 -23.79 -45.58
N GLY A 247 5.84 -24.73 -46.52
CA GLY A 247 7.13 -25.19 -47.08
C GLY A 247 7.49 -26.63 -46.71
N SER A 248 8.77 -26.92 -46.54
CA SER A 248 9.31 -28.24 -46.17
C SER A 248 9.85 -28.28 -44.72
N ALA A 249 9.45 -27.33 -43.87
CA ALA A 249 9.93 -27.19 -42.49
C ALA A 249 9.17 -28.13 -41.57
N ASN A 250 9.90 -28.97 -40.82
CA ASN A 250 9.26 -29.79 -39.79
C ASN A 250 8.92 -28.90 -38.59
N LEU A 251 7.69 -29.02 -38.07
CA LEU A 251 7.28 -28.35 -36.83
C LEU A 251 6.85 -29.38 -35.80
N HIS A 252 7.39 -29.27 -34.59
CA HIS A 252 6.90 -29.96 -33.40
C HIS A 252 6.25 -28.95 -32.45
N ILE A 253 4.95 -29.03 -32.25
CA ILE A 253 4.25 -28.28 -31.19
C ILE A 253 4.00 -29.25 -30.04
N THR A 254 4.53 -28.97 -28.86
CA THR A 254 4.35 -29.83 -27.68
C THR A 254 3.79 -29.01 -26.52
N ALA A 255 2.55 -29.31 -26.11
CA ALA A 255 1.91 -28.78 -24.92
C ALA A 255 1.70 -29.90 -23.89
N MET A 256 2.25 -29.76 -22.68
CA MET A 256 2.05 -30.75 -21.62
C MET A 256 0.58 -30.92 -21.24
N TYR A 257 -0.16 -29.81 -21.15
CA TYR A 257 -1.58 -29.78 -20.85
C TYR A 257 -2.39 -29.43 -22.10
N ASN A 258 -2.86 -28.19 -22.25
CA ASN A 258 -3.81 -27.82 -23.30
C ASN A 258 -3.17 -26.92 -24.37
N LEU A 259 -3.72 -26.95 -25.58
CA LEU A 259 -3.41 -25.99 -26.65
C LEU A 259 -4.68 -25.21 -26.99
N TYR A 260 -4.65 -23.89 -26.84
CA TYR A 260 -5.75 -22.99 -27.14
C TYR A 260 -5.44 -22.13 -28.36
N VAL A 261 -6.34 -22.10 -29.34
CA VAL A 261 -6.25 -21.25 -30.52
C VAL A 261 -7.48 -20.36 -30.61
N PHE A 262 -7.29 -19.05 -30.45
CA PHE A 262 -8.36 -18.05 -30.46
C PHE A 262 -8.40 -17.40 -31.84
N SER A 263 -9.42 -17.66 -32.65
CA SER A 263 -9.61 -16.95 -33.91
C SER A 263 -10.79 -15.98 -33.84
N ASP A 264 -10.48 -14.69 -33.94
CA ASP A 264 -11.47 -13.60 -33.91
C ASP A 264 -11.92 -13.17 -35.32
N GLY A 265 -11.46 -13.81 -36.41
CA GLY A 265 -11.67 -13.34 -37.79
C GLY A 265 -12.10 -14.42 -38.79
N ALA A 266 -13.09 -14.10 -39.64
CA ALA A 266 -13.74 -15.01 -40.59
C ALA A 266 -12.91 -15.38 -41.84
N SER A 267 -11.85 -14.62 -42.17
CA SER A 267 -11.17 -14.71 -43.49
C SER A 267 -9.82 -15.43 -43.49
N SER A 268 -9.29 -15.85 -42.33
CA SER A 268 -8.01 -16.54 -42.23
C SER A 268 -8.19 -17.97 -41.71
N PRO A 269 -7.44 -18.94 -42.24
CA PRO A 269 -7.43 -20.28 -41.66
C PRO A 269 -6.86 -20.23 -40.24
N ILE A 270 -7.56 -20.87 -39.31
CA ILE A 270 -7.19 -21.01 -37.90
C ILE A 270 -6.01 -21.98 -37.77
N LEU A 271 -6.02 -23.05 -38.55
CA LEU A 271 -4.91 -23.97 -38.74
C LEU A 271 -4.70 -24.05 -40.26
N ASP A 272 -3.49 -23.82 -40.76
CA ASP A 272 -3.09 -23.96 -42.16
C ASP A 272 -1.75 -24.69 -42.21
N PHE A 273 -1.82 -26.02 -42.21
CA PHE A 273 -0.67 -26.88 -42.39
C PHE A 273 -0.58 -27.26 -43.87
N SER A 274 0.31 -26.59 -44.63
CA SER A 274 0.46 -26.85 -46.07
C SER A 274 1.92 -27.03 -46.48
N GLY A 275 2.20 -28.08 -47.26
CA GLY A 275 3.53 -28.37 -47.81
C GLY A 275 4.03 -29.78 -47.49
N GLY A 276 5.21 -30.13 -48.01
CA GLY A 276 5.76 -31.50 -47.92
C GLY A 276 6.52 -31.81 -46.63
N ALA A 277 6.21 -31.13 -45.52
CA ALA A 277 6.97 -31.22 -44.27
C ALA A 277 6.33 -32.13 -43.22
N ASN A 278 7.12 -32.57 -42.23
CA ASN A 278 6.62 -33.36 -41.11
C ASN A 278 6.16 -32.44 -39.98
N THR A 279 4.86 -32.42 -39.70
CA THR A 279 4.30 -31.63 -38.58
C THR A 279 3.82 -32.58 -37.49
N THR A 280 4.30 -32.44 -36.27
CA THR A 280 3.75 -33.17 -35.11
C THR A 280 3.15 -32.16 -34.14
N VAL A 281 1.92 -32.40 -33.70
CA VAL A 281 1.25 -31.65 -32.64
C VAL A 281 0.94 -32.62 -31.51
N ASP A 282 1.70 -32.52 -30.43
CA ASP A 282 1.58 -33.31 -29.21
C ASP A 282 0.90 -32.48 -28.12
N VAL A 283 -0.24 -32.94 -27.63
CA VAL A 283 -1.01 -32.26 -26.57
C VAL A 283 -1.38 -33.26 -25.48
N GLY A 284 -1.20 -32.89 -24.20
CA GLY A 284 -1.61 -33.74 -23.07
C GLY A 284 -0.58 -34.78 -22.63
N TYR A 285 0.71 -34.58 -22.93
CA TYR A 285 1.76 -35.55 -22.55
C TYR A 285 1.86 -35.77 -21.02
N GLY A 286 1.42 -34.79 -20.21
CA GLY A 286 1.45 -34.83 -18.75
C GLY A 286 0.29 -35.57 -18.05
N GLY A 287 -0.57 -36.26 -18.80
CA GLY A 287 -1.69 -37.04 -18.21
C GLY A 287 -3.09 -36.49 -18.49
N GLY A 288 -3.27 -35.71 -19.56
CA GLY A 288 -4.58 -35.24 -20.03
C GLY A 288 -4.53 -33.82 -20.59
N GLY A 289 -4.91 -33.66 -21.85
CA GLY A 289 -4.85 -32.35 -22.52
C GLY A 289 -5.60 -32.28 -23.84
N ASN A 290 -6.40 -31.24 -24.02
CA ASN A 290 -7.24 -31.05 -25.20
C ASN A 290 -6.71 -29.91 -26.08
N LEU A 291 -7.01 -30.01 -27.38
CA LEU A 291 -6.90 -28.89 -28.31
C LEU A 291 -8.22 -28.12 -28.32
N TYR A 292 -8.21 -26.86 -27.88
CA TYR A 292 -9.35 -25.96 -27.90
C TYR A 292 -9.20 -24.95 -29.03
N ILE A 293 -10.25 -24.81 -29.83
CA ILE A 293 -10.29 -23.91 -30.99
C ILE A 293 -11.53 -23.01 -30.86
N LYS A 294 -11.32 -21.70 -30.87
CA LYS A 294 -12.41 -20.73 -30.94
C LYS A 294 -12.69 -20.39 -32.40
N VAL A 295 -13.92 -20.62 -32.85
CA VAL A 295 -14.40 -20.32 -34.20
C VAL A 295 -15.56 -19.33 -34.08
N GLY A 296 -15.30 -18.05 -34.36
CA GLY A 296 -16.26 -17.00 -34.06
C GLY A 296 -16.50 -16.92 -32.54
N ASP A 297 -17.75 -17.02 -32.10
CA ASP A 297 -18.10 -17.01 -30.67
C ASP A 297 -18.20 -18.41 -30.06
N THR A 298 -17.98 -19.46 -30.85
CA THR A 298 -18.15 -20.86 -30.40
C THR A 298 -16.81 -21.52 -30.15
N TRP A 299 -16.72 -22.27 -29.04
CA TRP A 299 -15.55 -23.08 -28.72
C TRP A 299 -15.75 -24.54 -29.10
N TYR A 300 -14.68 -25.11 -29.65
CA TYR A 300 -14.58 -26.52 -29.97
C TYR A 300 -13.41 -27.14 -29.21
N ALA A 301 -13.57 -28.38 -28.76
CA ALA A 301 -12.51 -29.18 -28.16
C ALA A 301 -12.28 -30.43 -29.00
N VAL A 302 -11.01 -30.78 -29.19
CA VAL A 302 -10.59 -32.04 -29.79
C VAL A 302 -9.88 -32.86 -28.71
N THR A 303 -10.38 -34.06 -28.45
CA THR A 303 -9.85 -34.96 -27.40
C THR A 303 -8.96 -36.08 -27.94
N GLY A 304 -8.82 -36.18 -29.27
CA GLY A 304 -8.11 -37.26 -29.96
C GLY A 304 -7.64 -36.82 -31.35
N ASN A 305 -7.60 -37.72 -32.33
CA ASN A 305 -7.20 -37.34 -33.69
C ASN A 305 -8.26 -36.42 -34.32
N PRO A 306 -7.91 -35.18 -34.74
CA PRO A 306 -8.86 -34.24 -35.36
C PRO A 306 -9.39 -34.71 -36.71
N ALA A 307 -8.75 -35.69 -37.37
CA ALA A 307 -9.25 -36.32 -38.59
C ALA A 307 -10.44 -37.27 -38.33
N ASP A 308 -10.74 -37.56 -37.07
CA ASP A 308 -11.92 -38.33 -36.67
C ASP A 308 -12.96 -37.39 -36.04
N LYS A 309 -14.12 -37.31 -36.70
CA LYS A 309 -15.23 -36.42 -36.31
C LYS A 309 -15.75 -36.72 -34.90
N ASP A 310 -15.62 -37.95 -34.42
CA ASP A 310 -16.13 -38.37 -33.12
C ASP A 310 -15.32 -37.81 -31.94
N ASN A 311 -14.14 -37.25 -32.21
CA ASN A 311 -13.29 -36.60 -31.22
C ASN A 311 -13.60 -35.10 -31.01
N TRP A 312 -14.57 -34.55 -31.74
CA TRP A 312 -14.92 -33.13 -31.68
C TRP A 312 -16.11 -32.87 -30.75
N TYR A 313 -15.94 -31.87 -29.90
CA TYR A 313 -16.96 -31.37 -28.99
C TYR A 313 -17.15 -29.88 -29.21
N ARG A 314 -18.36 -29.37 -29.01
CA ARG A 314 -18.75 -27.95 -29.04
C ARG A 314 -19.21 -27.54 -27.66
N TRP A 315 -18.79 -26.35 -27.23
CA TRP A 315 -19.28 -25.72 -26.01
C TRP A 315 -20.58 -24.96 -26.29
N ASP A 316 -21.65 -25.25 -25.55
CA ASP A 316 -22.96 -24.59 -25.70
C ASP A 316 -23.24 -23.50 -24.66
N ASN A 317 -22.21 -23.13 -23.89
CA ASN A 317 -22.21 -22.25 -22.70
C ASN A 317 -22.50 -22.94 -21.36
N ASP A 318 -22.82 -24.24 -21.36
CA ASP A 318 -23.09 -25.00 -20.13
C ASP A 318 -22.31 -26.33 -20.09
N HIS A 319 -22.24 -27.05 -21.20
CA HIS A 319 -21.55 -28.33 -21.30
C HIS A 319 -20.94 -28.60 -22.69
N TRP A 320 -20.07 -29.61 -22.75
CA TRP A 320 -19.48 -30.09 -24.00
C TRP A 320 -20.41 -31.10 -24.69
N ILE A 321 -20.84 -30.78 -25.91
CA ILE A 321 -21.70 -31.65 -26.74
C ILE A 321 -20.87 -32.18 -27.91
N LYS A 322 -20.97 -33.48 -28.22
CA LYS A 322 -20.35 -34.03 -29.44
C LYS A 322 -20.84 -33.28 -30.68
N ALA A 323 -19.92 -32.87 -31.56
CA ALA A 323 -20.25 -32.05 -32.72
C ALA A 323 -19.84 -32.67 -34.07
N PRO A 324 -19.96 -33.99 -34.31
CA PRO A 324 -19.44 -34.62 -35.54
C PRO A 324 -20.13 -34.11 -36.81
N GLU A 325 -21.40 -33.70 -36.71
CA GLU A 325 -22.20 -33.19 -37.83
C GLU A 325 -21.79 -31.77 -38.27
N GLU A 326 -21.15 -31.00 -37.38
CA GLU A 326 -20.65 -29.66 -37.67
C GLU A 326 -19.26 -29.69 -38.34
N ILE A 327 -18.60 -30.86 -38.32
CA ILE A 327 -17.28 -31.06 -38.92
C ILE A 327 -17.42 -31.59 -40.34
N SER A 328 -16.92 -30.85 -41.32
CA SER A 328 -16.76 -31.31 -42.69
C SER A 328 -15.33 -31.82 -42.89
N ILE A 329 -15.13 -33.11 -43.18
CA ILE A 329 -13.81 -33.62 -43.58
C ILE A 329 -13.83 -33.84 -45.09
N LYS A 330 -12.92 -33.18 -45.82
CA LYS A 330 -12.79 -33.29 -47.28
C LYS A 330 -11.41 -33.84 -47.61
N ASP A 331 -11.32 -35.05 -48.13
CA ASP A 331 -10.07 -35.55 -48.72
C ASP A 331 -9.80 -34.77 -50.02
N VAL A 332 -8.67 -34.06 -50.11
CA VAL A 332 -8.29 -33.32 -51.34
C VAL A 332 -6.98 -33.82 -51.96
N GLY A 333 -6.40 -34.91 -51.45
CA GLY A 333 -5.09 -35.40 -51.88
C GLY A 333 -3.90 -34.56 -51.39
N ALA A 334 -2.82 -35.27 -51.04
CA ALA A 334 -1.48 -34.86 -50.57
C ALA A 334 -1.31 -33.53 -49.76
N GLY A 335 -1.04 -33.68 -48.45
CA GLY A 335 -0.26 -32.77 -47.60
C GLY A 335 -0.88 -31.45 -47.11
N LYS A 336 -2.19 -31.40 -46.82
CA LYS A 336 -2.82 -30.16 -46.36
C LYS A 336 -3.89 -30.37 -45.29
N PHE A 337 -3.73 -29.77 -44.10
CA PHE A 337 -4.79 -29.67 -43.08
C PHE A 337 -5.15 -28.20 -42.87
N VAL A 338 -6.43 -27.85 -43.05
CA VAL A 338 -6.92 -26.49 -42.85
C VAL A 338 -8.11 -26.48 -41.90
N VAL A 339 -8.27 -25.45 -41.09
CA VAL A 339 -9.52 -25.16 -40.37
C VAL A 339 -9.89 -23.71 -40.66
N TYR A 340 -11.10 -23.45 -41.16
CA TYR A 340 -11.55 -22.09 -41.50
C TYR A 340 -12.43 -21.52 -40.40
N ALA A 341 -12.39 -20.20 -40.25
CA ALA A 341 -13.36 -19.49 -39.41
C ALA A 341 -14.74 -19.49 -40.08
N GLY A 342 -15.71 -20.17 -39.49
CA GLY A 342 -17.09 -20.31 -39.99
C GLY A 342 -17.45 -21.70 -40.52
N SER A 343 -16.49 -22.57 -40.80
CA SER A 343 -16.72 -24.02 -41.00
C SER A 343 -15.44 -24.81 -40.74
N ILE A 344 -15.52 -25.89 -39.96
CA ILE A 344 -14.39 -26.78 -39.75
C ILE A 344 -14.30 -27.69 -40.97
N GLN A 345 -13.46 -27.31 -41.95
CA GLN A 345 -13.15 -28.13 -43.12
C GLN A 345 -11.81 -28.81 -42.96
N VAL A 346 -11.75 -29.95 -42.26
CA VAL A 346 -10.52 -30.74 -42.18
C VAL A 346 -10.23 -31.30 -43.56
N ILE A 347 -9.16 -30.86 -44.16
CA ILE A 347 -8.63 -31.50 -45.35
C ILE A 347 -7.68 -32.58 -44.86
N ASP A 348 -8.00 -33.84 -45.13
CA ASP A 348 -7.10 -34.96 -44.87
C ASP A 348 -6.40 -35.32 -46.18
N ALA A 349 -5.16 -35.74 -46.07
CA ALA A 349 -4.39 -36.21 -47.18
C ALA A 349 -3.51 -37.35 -46.71
N SER A 350 -3.81 -38.55 -47.20
CA SER A 350 -3.04 -39.78 -46.98
C SER A 350 -1.67 -39.77 -47.70
N GLY A 351 -0.95 -38.64 -47.64
CA GLY A 351 0.33 -38.40 -48.30
C GLY A 351 0.99 -37.09 -47.83
N ALA A 352 1.33 -37.01 -46.54
CA ALA A 352 2.52 -36.34 -45.95
C ALA A 352 2.32 -36.13 -44.44
N ASN A 353 3.11 -36.86 -43.63
CA ASN A 353 3.73 -36.55 -42.32
C ASN A 353 3.13 -35.51 -41.34
N ILE A 354 1.82 -35.25 -41.31
CA ILE A 354 1.15 -34.48 -40.24
C ILE A 354 0.58 -35.46 -39.21
N GLN A 355 1.04 -35.40 -37.97
CA GLN A 355 0.63 -36.27 -36.88
C GLN A 355 0.07 -35.44 -35.71
N PHE A 356 -1.16 -35.73 -35.31
CA PHE A 356 -1.75 -35.17 -34.09
C PHE A 356 -1.80 -36.24 -33.01
N ASN A 357 -1.05 -36.04 -31.94
CA ASN A 357 -1.05 -36.91 -30.77
C ASN A 357 -1.72 -36.17 -29.60
N ILE A 358 -3.04 -36.04 -29.68
CA ILE A 358 -3.83 -35.40 -28.63
C ILE A 358 -4.28 -36.48 -27.64
N ARG A 359 -3.81 -36.37 -26.40
CA ARG A 359 -4.14 -37.28 -25.29
C ARG A 359 -5.20 -36.63 -24.41
N GLY A 360 -6.33 -36.32 -25.03
CA GLY A 360 -7.41 -35.56 -24.41
C GLY A 360 -8.23 -36.35 -23.41
N ILE A 361 -8.84 -35.63 -22.49
CA ILE A 361 -9.85 -36.18 -21.58
C ILE A 361 -11.18 -36.12 -22.32
N SER A 362 -11.83 -37.28 -22.46
CA SER A 362 -13.10 -37.42 -23.16
C SER A 362 -14.20 -37.91 -22.21
N PRO A 363 -15.33 -37.16 -22.05
CA PRO A 363 -15.56 -35.81 -22.57
C PRO A 363 -14.63 -34.77 -21.90
N PRO A 364 -14.46 -33.58 -22.49
CA PRO A 364 -13.73 -32.49 -21.84
C PRO A 364 -14.40 -32.10 -20.49
N PRO A 365 -13.67 -31.41 -19.60
CA PRO A 365 -14.18 -31.06 -18.26
C PRO A 365 -15.52 -30.34 -18.29
N LEU A 366 -16.43 -30.71 -17.37
CA LEU A 366 -17.77 -30.13 -17.24
C LEU A 366 -17.71 -28.64 -16.88
N GLU A 367 -16.85 -28.26 -15.94
CA GLU A 367 -16.57 -26.86 -15.63
C GLU A 367 -15.44 -26.39 -16.55
N TRP A 368 -15.78 -25.55 -17.53
CA TRP A 368 -14.81 -25.05 -18.50
C TRP A 368 -14.96 -23.55 -18.73
N GLN A 369 -13.87 -22.82 -18.51
CA GLN A 369 -13.68 -21.47 -19.00
C GLN A 369 -12.28 -21.35 -19.59
N PRO A 370 -12.13 -20.72 -20.76
CA PRO A 370 -10.82 -20.49 -21.33
C PRO A 370 -10.08 -19.49 -20.45
N VAL A 371 -9.01 -19.95 -19.78
CA VAL A 371 -8.12 -19.07 -19.02
C VAL A 371 -7.36 -18.23 -20.03
N VAL A 372 -7.77 -16.98 -20.25
CA VAL A 372 -7.03 -16.06 -21.12
C VAL A 372 -5.68 -15.76 -20.46
N PRO A 373 -4.54 -15.93 -21.17
CA PRO A 373 -3.24 -15.54 -20.66
C PRO A 373 -3.27 -14.12 -20.13
N TYR A 374 -2.90 -13.95 -18.86
CA TYR A 374 -2.92 -12.66 -18.20
C TYR A 374 -2.09 -11.61 -18.97
N CYS A 375 -1.02 -12.05 -19.60
CA CYS A 375 -0.17 -11.18 -20.39
C CYS A 375 -0.84 -10.53 -21.62
N TRP A 376 -1.96 -11.07 -22.12
CA TRP A 376 -2.76 -10.45 -23.19
C TRP A 376 -3.74 -9.40 -22.68
N GLN A 377 -3.90 -9.30 -21.36
CA GLN A 377 -4.61 -8.21 -20.70
C GLN A 377 -3.67 -7.00 -20.50
N LEU A 378 -2.39 -7.13 -20.87
CA LEU A 378 -1.40 -6.08 -20.70
C LEU A 378 -1.52 -5.04 -21.82
N GLY A 379 -1.88 -3.82 -21.45
CA GLY A 379 -2.00 -2.72 -22.39
C GLY A 379 -0.64 -2.12 -22.74
N PRO A 380 -0.52 -1.43 -23.90
CA PRO A 380 0.72 -0.76 -24.31
C PRO A 380 1.08 0.47 -23.45
N SER A 381 0.24 0.83 -22.47
CA SER A 381 0.25 2.10 -21.73
C SER A 381 0.94 2.08 -20.36
N GLY A 382 1.55 0.96 -19.95
CA GLY A 382 2.27 0.84 -18.67
C GLY A 382 1.36 0.56 -17.46
N PRO A 383 1.92 0.55 -16.22
CA PRO A 383 1.16 0.23 -15.01
C PRO A 383 0.12 1.30 -14.64
N PRO A 384 -1.11 0.90 -14.24
CA PRO A 384 -2.13 1.84 -13.79
C PRO A 384 -1.67 2.71 -12.62
N LEU A 385 -0.92 2.15 -11.68
CA LEU A 385 -0.27 2.88 -10.60
C LEU A 385 1.24 2.74 -10.74
N THR A 386 1.97 3.85 -10.83
CA THR A 386 3.45 3.86 -10.86
C THR A 386 3.96 4.92 -9.91
N VAL A 387 4.93 4.57 -9.07
CA VAL A 387 5.68 5.51 -8.24
C VAL A 387 7.04 5.75 -8.89
N PHE A 388 7.41 7.01 -9.11
CA PHE A 388 8.67 7.40 -9.75
C PHE A 388 9.73 7.81 -8.74
N SER A 389 9.32 8.49 -7.67
CA SER A 389 10.20 8.88 -6.57
C SER A 389 9.44 8.89 -5.26
N LEU A 390 10.17 8.68 -4.17
CA LEU A 390 9.68 8.76 -2.80
C LEU A 390 10.76 9.39 -1.94
N GLU A 391 10.45 10.57 -1.41
CA GLU A 391 11.26 11.31 -0.47
C GLU A 391 10.54 11.45 0.86
N GLY A 392 11.32 11.50 1.94
CA GLY A 392 10.78 11.68 3.28
C GLY A 392 11.79 12.38 4.17
N ASN A 393 11.30 13.33 4.96
CA ASN A 393 12.11 14.07 5.92
C ASN A 393 11.43 14.08 7.28
N TYR A 394 12.20 13.76 8.32
CA TYR A 394 11.76 13.86 9.69
C TYR A 394 12.04 15.27 10.23
N ILE A 395 10.98 15.97 10.62
CA ILE A 395 11.07 17.32 11.17
C ILE A 395 10.94 17.21 12.69
N TYR A 396 11.99 17.66 13.39
CA TYR A 396 12.02 17.65 14.86
C TYR A 396 11.02 18.67 15.44
N PRO A 397 10.45 18.42 16.63
CA PRO A 397 9.49 19.32 17.27
C PRO A 397 9.94 20.79 17.35
N GLN A 398 11.24 21.02 17.58
CA GLN A 398 11.81 22.37 17.73
C GLN A 398 11.81 23.17 16.42
N GLN A 399 11.71 22.50 15.28
CA GLN A 399 11.68 23.11 13.94
C GLN A 399 10.24 23.39 13.46
N LEU A 400 9.22 22.93 14.20
CA LEU A 400 7.83 23.11 13.83
C LEU A 400 7.33 24.53 14.12
N ASN A 401 6.57 25.07 13.16
CA ASN A 401 5.91 26.36 13.31
C ASN A 401 4.66 26.24 14.19
N ALA A 402 4.17 27.37 14.72
CA ALA A 402 2.99 27.40 15.60
C ALA A 402 1.69 26.86 14.97
N SER A 403 1.59 26.83 13.64
CA SER A 403 0.47 26.22 12.90
C SER A 403 0.57 24.70 12.79
N GLN A 404 1.71 24.12 13.15
CA GLN A 404 2.03 22.70 13.03
C GLN A 404 2.06 21.98 14.38
N ALA A 405 1.47 22.61 15.42
CA ALA A 405 1.22 21.93 16.69
C ALA A 405 0.39 20.66 16.42
N TRP A 406 0.82 19.54 16.99
CA TRP A 406 0.11 18.26 16.89
C TRP A 406 -1.24 18.35 17.59
N ASN A 407 -1.25 18.93 18.79
CA ASN A 407 -2.47 19.27 19.51
C ASN A 407 -2.31 20.60 20.25
N ARG A 408 -3.42 21.30 20.43
CA ARG A 408 -3.50 22.61 21.07
C ARG A 408 -4.78 22.73 21.88
N VAL A 409 -4.68 23.33 23.05
CA VAL A 409 -5.83 23.82 23.81
C VAL A 409 -5.55 25.22 24.34
N ALA A 410 -6.53 26.10 24.23
CA ALA A 410 -6.51 27.40 24.89
C ALA A 410 -7.73 27.55 25.80
N TYR A 411 -7.56 28.22 26.93
CA TYR A 411 -8.66 28.70 27.77
C TYR A 411 -8.71 30.22 27.70
N LEU A 412 -9.84 30.76 27.26
CA LEU A 412 -10.05 32.20 27.08
C LEU A 412 -11.53 32.54 27.26
N ASN A 413 -11.84 33.64 27.96
CA ASN A 413 -13.20 34.16 28.15
C ASN A 413 -14.18 33.09 28.70
N GLY A 414 -13.72 32.28 29.67
CA GLY A 414 -14.55 31.23 30.27
C GLY A 414 -14.76 29.99 29.40
N SER A 415 -14.05 29.85 28.27
CA SER A 415 -14.27 28.76 27.31
C SER A 415 -12.97 28.08 26.88
N PHE A 416 -13.03 26.77 26.64
CA PHE A 416 -11.95 25.98 26.08
C PHE A 416 -12.04 25.93 24.55
N LEU A 417 -10.93 26.23 23.89
CA LEU A 417 -10.76 26.15 22.43
C LEU A 417 -9.74 25.05 22.13
N VAL A 418 -10.23 23.90 21.66
CA VAL A 418 -9.39 22.72 21.36
C VAL A 418 -9.17 22.63 19.85
N ASN A 419 -7.90 22.56 19.44
CA ASN A 419 -7.48 22.55 18.03
C ASN A 419 -8.24 23.55 17.13
N PRO A 420 -8.35 24.84 17.52
CA PRO A 420 -9.09 25.81 16.73
C PRO A 420 -8.39 26.06 15.39
N THR A 421 -9.15 26.06 14.30
CA THR A 421 -8.66 26.40 12.95
C THR A 421 -8.15 27.84 12.86
N ASN A 422 -8.64 28.75 13.72
CA ASN A 422 -8.16 30.13 13.82
C ASN A 422 -7.77 30.47 15.27
N VAL A 423 -6.48 30.70 15.48
CA VAL A 423 -5.86 30.94 16.80
C VAL A 423 -5.58 32.43 17.05
N SER A 424 -5.93 33.31 16.09
CA SER A 424 -5.57 34.73 16.14
C SER A 424 -6.18 35.48 17.32
N SER A 425 -7.38 35.10 17.76
CA SER A 425 -8.03 35.68 18.96
C SER A 425 -7.24 35.38 20.23
N VAL A 426 -6.78 34.14 20.41
CA VAL A 426 -5.96 33.72 21.55
C VAL A 426 -4.62 34.45 21.55
N LEU A 427 -3.96 34.52 20.40
CA LEU A 427 -2.67 35.19 20.28
C LEU A 427 -2.78 36.70 20.54
N LYS A 428 -3.87 37.34 20.09
CA LYS A 428 -4.16 38.77 20.38
C LYS A 428 -4.44 39.01 21.85
N ALA A 429 -5.26 38.16 22.49
CA ALA A 429 -5.58 38.28 23.91
C ALA A 429 -4.31 38.20 24.76
N ARG A 430 -3.44 37.21 24.49
CA ARG A 430 -2.13 37.09 25.13
C ARG A 430 -1.25 38.32 24.90
N ALA A 431 -1.22 38.86 23.68
CA ALA A 431 -0.38 40.02 23.36
C ALA A 431 -0.84 41.32 24.06
N ASN A 432 -2.13 41.41 24.41
CA ASN A 432 -2.70 42.56 25.11
C ASN A 432 -2.65 42.43 26.64
N ALA A 433 -2.22 41.30 27.18
CA ALA A 433 -2.18 41.05 28.62
C ALA A 433 -1.09 41.88 29.31
N SER A 434 -1.36 42.35 30.53
CA SER A 434 -0.40 43.08 31.37
C SER A 434 0.72 42.19 31.90
N TRP A 435 0.45 40.88 32.00
CA TRP A 435 1.38 39.85 32.43
C TRP A 435 1.22 38.60 31.58
N VAL A 436 2.35 38.01 31.19
CA VAL A 436 2.44 36.72 30.49
C VAL A 436 3.62 35.95 31.08
N SER A 437 3.40 34.71 31.49
CA SER A 437 4.45 33.75 31.85
C SER A 437 4.52 32.61 30.84
N TYR A 438 5.72 32.07 30.65
CA TYR A 438 6.03 31.05 29.66
C TYR A 438 6.83 29.92 30.29
N SER A 439 6.46 28.69 29.98
CA SER A 439 7.27 27.52 30.26
C SER A 439 7.25 26.55 29.09
N GLU A 440 8.35 25.83 28.92
CA GLU A 440 8.48 24.76 27.94
C GLU A 440 9.15 23.53 28.54
N ARG A 441 8.84 22.36 27.97
CA ARG A 441 9.48 21.09 28.30
C ARG A 441 9.83 20.36 27.01
N ASN A 442 11.11 20.04 26.85
CA ASN A 442 11.57 19.01 25.92
C ASN A 442 11.50 17.67 26.66
N THR A 443 10.65 16.78 26.20
CA THR A 443 10.47 15.45 26.79
C THR A 443 10.35 14.41 25.69
N VAL A 444 10.02 13.18 26.07
CA VAL A 444 9.83 12.06 25.16
C VAL A 444 8.42 11.52 25.36
N ILE A 445 7.78 11.16 24.25
CA ILE A 445 6.49 10.49 24.22
C ILE A 445 6.70 9.03 23.80
N SER A 446 6.08 8.12 24.54
CA SER A 446 6.00 6.71 24.21
C SER A 446 4.81 6.51 23.28
N MET A 447 5.10 6.20 22.01
CA MET A 447 4.11 6.03 20.96
C MET A 447 4.01 4.55 20.58
N PHE A 448 2.81 4.00 20.74
CA PHE A 448 2.46 2.68 20.26
C PHE A 448 1.08 2.78 19.64
N GLN A 449 1.02 2.72 18.32
CA GLN A 449 -0.23 2.77 17.59
C GLN A 449 -0.37 1.48 16.79
N TYR A 450 -1.34 0.67 17.17
CA TYR A 450 -1.62 -0.58 16.50
C TYR A 450 -3.08 -0.93 16.68
N ASN A 451 -3.75 -1.18 15.57
CA ASN A 451 -5.06 -1.81 15.52
C ASN A 451 -4.97 -2.97 14.55
N ARG A 452 -5.43 -4.15 14.98
CA ARG A 452 -5.48 -5.33 14.12
C ARG A 452 -6.30 -5.09 12.85
N THR A 453 -7.35 -4.30 12.95
CA THR A 453 -8.17 -3.89 11.80
C THR A 453 -8.30 -2.37 11.79
N THR A 454 -7.93 -1.75 10.67
CA THR A 454 -8.04 -0.31 10.45
C THR A 454 -8.87 -0.05 9.20
N THR A 455 -9.86 0.84 9.28
CA THR A 455 -10.68 1.24 8.13
C THR A 455 -10.31 2.65 7.70
N ILE A 456 -10.02 2.80 6.41
CA ILE A 456 -9.64 4.05 5.76
C ILE A 456 -10.82 4.54 4.93
N VAL A 457 -11.23 5.79 5.17
CA VAL A 457 -12.28 6.48 4.40
C VAL A 457 -11.74 7.82 3.94
N GLY A 458 -11.72 8.04 2.63
CA GLY A 458 -11.14 9.25 2.02
C GLY A 458 -9.64 9.39 2.26
N ASN A 459 -9.16 10.64 2.18
CA ASN A 459 -7.74 11.01 2.30
C ASN A 459 -7.37 11.52 3.70
N ALA A 460 -7.66 10.72 4.73
CA ALA A 460 -7.24 11.05 6.08
C ALA A 460 -5.75 10.76 6.26
N SER A 461 -4.89 11.78 6.13
CA SER A 461 -3.46 11.65 6.42
C SER A 461 -3.26 11.28 7.88
N GLY A 462 -2.64 10.14 8.15
CA GLY A 462 -2.45 9.66 9.51
C GLY A 462 -1.53 8.45 9.57
N ILE A 463 -0.97 8.24 10.76
CA ILE A 463 -0.27 7.01 11.11
C ILE A 463 -1.33 5.91 11.22
N ILE A 464 -1.09 4.78 10.56
CA ILE A 464 -1.90 3.56 10.64
C ILE A 464 -1.31 2.64 11.70
N LEU A 465 0.02 2.51 11.68
CA LEU A 465 0.78 1.62 12.55
C LEU A 465 2.08 2.31 12.94
N ALA A 466 2.49 2.19 14.20
CA ALA A 466 3.69 2.81 14.74
C ALA A 466 4.24 2.02 15.95
N GLY A 467 5.51 1.64 15.90
CA GLY A 467 6.20 0.98 17.01
C GLY A 467 7.66 0.62 16.69
N VAL A 468 8.28 -0.16 17.57
CA VAL A 468 9.61 -0.75 17.36
C VAL A 468 9.47 -2.26 17.27
N LEU A 469 9.76 -2.85 16.11
CA LEU A 469 9.86 -4.30 15.95
C LEU A 469 11.01 -4.85 16.79
N ARG A 470 10.73 -5.86 17.61
CA ARG A 470 11.69 -6.53 18.50
C ARG A 470 12.04 -7.94 18.05
N TYR A 471 11.20 -8.55 17.24
CA TYR A 471 11.34 -9.92 16.77
C TYR A 471 11.23 -9.96 15.24
N ASP A 472 11.81 -10.99 14.64
CA ASP A 472 11.66 -11.26 13.22
C ASP A 472 10.19 -11.49 12.88
N ILE A 473 9.78 -11.05 11.70
CA ILE A 473 8.42 -11.20 11.21
C ILE A 473 8.29 -12.62 10.66
N PRO A 474 7.40 -13.45 11.24
CA PRO A 474 7.21 -14.81 10.76
C PRO A 474 6.48 -14.81 9.41
N ASP A 475 6.73 -15.84 8.59
CA ASP A 475 6.16 -15.94 7.23
C ASP A 475 4.62 -15.98 7.19
N TYR A 476 3.97 -16.33 8.30
CA TYR A 476 2.51 -16.34 8.41
C TYR A 476 1.91 -14.96 8.73
N ALA A 477 2.73 -13.96 9.09
CA ALA A 477 2.24 -12.63 9.40
C ALA A 477 1.98 -11.83 8.12
N MET A 478 0.69 -11.64 7.82
CA MET A 478 0.23 -11.06 6.57
C MET A 478 -0.62 -9.81 6.81
N LEU A 479 -0.51 -8.84 5.90
CA LEU A 479 -1.44 -7.73 5.75
C LEU A 479 -2.45 -8.07 4.66
N ARG A 480 -3.71 -8.21 5.04
CA ARG A 480 -4.83 -8.29 4.11
C ARG A 480 -5.44 -6.91 3.90
N VAL A 481 -5.71 -6.57 2.63
CA VAL A 481 -6.38 -5.34 2.23
C VAL A 481 -7.64 -5.68 1.49
N ASP A 482 -8.78 -5.18 1.97
CA ASP A 482 -10.09 -5.30 1.34
C ASP A 482 -10.53 -3.92 0.80
N VAL A 483 -11.02 -3.88 -0.44
CA VAL A 483 -11.41 -2.65 -1.15
C VAL A 483 -12.85 -2.75 -1.67
N PRO A 484 -13.53 -1.61 -1.90
CA PRO A 484 -14.85 -1.61 -2.53
C PRO A 484 -14.84 -2.13 -3.98
N ALA A 485 -16.00 -2.54 -4.47
CA ALA A 485 -16.21 -3.03 -5.83
C ALA A 485 -16.21 -1.89 -6.88
N GLU A 486 -15.12 -1.11 -6.95
CA GLU A 486 -14.96 0.04 -7.85
C GLU A 486 -13.51 0.20 -8.32
N SER A 487 -13.27 1.00 -9.36
CA SER A 487 -11.88 1.35 -9.72
C SER A 487 -11.30 2.35 -8.73
N GLY A 488 -10.04 2.16 -8.35
CA GLY A 488 -9.36 3.05 -7.44
C GLY A 488 -7.97 2.55 -7.06
N TYR A 489 -7.33 3.31 -6.18
CA TYR A 489 -6.02 2.96 -5.63
C TYR A 489 -5.90 3.40 -4.15
N VAL A 490 -4.98 2.77 -3.42
CA VAL A 490 -4.44 3.26 -2.14
C VAL A 490 -2.94 3.27 -2.25
N LEU A 491 -2.32 4.36 -1.80
CA LEU A 491 -0.88 4.49 -1.65
C LEU A 491 -0.56 4.72 -0.17
N LEU A 492 0.19 3.78 0.40
CA LEU A 492 0.74 3.87 1.76
C LEU A 492 2.23 4.16 1.68
N VAL A 493 2.77 4.78 2.73
CA VAL A 493 4.22 4.96 2.91
C VAL A 493 4.63 4.33 4.21
N ALA A 494 5.67 3.48 4.15
CA ALA A 494 6.27 2.84 5.30
C ALA A 494 7.66 3.43 5.58
N VAL A 495 7.95 3.64 6.86
CA VAL A 495 9.29 3.92 7.38
C VAL A 495 9.81 2.65 8.03
N ASP A 496 10.89 2.09 7.51
CA ASP A 496 11.48 0.80 7.90
C ASP A 496 12.92 0.99 8.40
N GLY A 497 13.08 1.38 9.68
CA GLY A 497 14.39 1.65 10.27
C GLY A 497 15.16 2.81 9.61
N GLY A 498 14.46 3.68 8.86
CA GLY A 498 15.03 4.78 8.09
C GLY A 498 14.91 4.60 6.56
N THR A 499 14.68 3.38 6.08
CA THR A 499 14.37 3.13 4.67
C THR A 499 12.90 3.47 4.39
N LEU A 500 12.63 4.18 3.30
CA LEU A 500 11.26 4.49 2.90
C LEU A 500 10.77 3.49 1.86
N LYS A 501 9.53 3.03 2.03
CA LYS A 501 8.84 2.17 1.08
C LYS A 501 7.48 2.74 0.74
N ALA A 502 7.07 2.62 -0.52
CA ALA A 502 5.70 2.88 -0.95
C ALA A 502 4.97 1.55 -1.15
N ILE A 503 3.71 1.48 -0.74
CA ILE A 503 2.86 0.30 -0.91
C ILE A 503 1.60 0.73 -1.63
N GLY A 504 1.44 0.26 -2.86
CA GLY A 504 0.30 0.57 -3.71
C GLY A 504 -0.65 -0.59 -3.75
N PHE A 505 -1.95 -0.30 -3.68
CA PHE A 505 -3.03 -1.24 -3.94
C PHE A 505 -3.93 -0.63 -5.01
N TRP A 506 -4.29 -1.34 -6.08
CA TRP A 506 -5.13 -0.76 -7.12
C TRP A 506 -5.91 -1.77 -7.96
N LYS A 507 -7.00 -1.29 -8.56
CA LYS A 507 -7.71 -2.00 -9.64
C LYS A 507 -8.39 -1.03 -10.61
N THR A 508 -8.45 -1.43 -11.87
CA THR A 508 -8.91 -0.61 -13.00
C THR A 508 -10.42 -0.72 -13.27
N SER A 509 -11.08 -1.76 -12.74
CA SER A 509 -12.53 -1.94 -12.82
C SER A 509 -13.05 -2.75 -11.61
N PRO A 510 -14.38 -2.79 -11.38
CA PRO A 510 -14.98 -3.58 -10.31
C PRO A 510 -14.64 -5.08 -10.36
N GLU A 511 -14.56 -5.64 -11.57
CA GLU A 511 -14.34 -7.07 -11.80
C GLU A 511 -12.86 -7.45 -11.86
N ASP A 512 -11.97 -6.45 -11.98
CA ASP A 512 -10.53 -6.70 -11.99
C ASP A 512 -10.05 -7.13 -10.60
N ALA A 513 -9.07 -8.04 -10.61
CA ALA A 513 -8.33 -8.39 -9.41
C ALA A 513 -7.64 -7.16 -8.81
N LEU A 514 -7.65 -7.07 -7.48
CA LEU A 514 -6.86 -6.11 -6.72
C LEU A 514 -5.38 -6.49 -6.82
N ASN A 515 -4.57 -5.55 -7.29
CA ASN A 515 -3.11 -5.70 -7.36
C ASN A 515 -2.47 -4.95 -6.20
N ALA A 516 -1.32 -5.43 -5.73
CA ALA A 516 -0.48 -4.72 -4.80
C ALA A 516 0.98 -4.71 -5.27
N GLU A 517 1.69 -3.63 -4.97
CA GLU A 517 3.10 -3.47 -5.29
C GLU A 517 3.81 -2.71 -4.19
N VAL A 518 5.03 -3.15 -3.89
CA VAL A 518 5.89 -2.53 -2.88
C VAL A 518 7.11 -1.97 -3.59
N TRP A 519 7.32 -0.68 -3.46
CA TRP A 519 8.50 0.01 -3.93
C TRP A 519 9.40 0.38 -2.75
N GLU A 520 10.70 0.31 -2.93
CA GLU A 520 11.69 0.76 -1.96
C GLU A 520 12.48 1.94 -2.53
N SER A 521 12.68 2.96 -1.70
CA SER A 521 13.44 4.17 -2.06
C SER A 521 14.93 3.97 -1.79
N SER A 522 15.75 4.26 -2.80
CA SER A 522 17.21 4.31 -2.71
C SER A 522 17.70 5.63 -3.31
N GLY A 523 17.98 6.60 -2.42
CA GLY A 523 18.42 7.94 -2.83
C GLY A 523 17.35 8.75 -3.58
N GLY A 524 16.07 8.59 -3.23
CA GLY A 524 14.95 9.31 -3.82
C GLY A 524 14.31 8.60 -5.03
N ASN A 525 15.09 7.80 -5.76
CA ASN A 525 14.56 6.91 -6.78
C ASN A 525 13.93 5.68 -6.13
N VAL A 526 12.89 5.13 -6.76
CA VAL A 526 12.25 3.90 -6.27
C VAL A 526 12.46 2.71 -7.20
N SER A 527 12.53 1.53 -6.62
CA SER A 527 12.55 0.25 -7.36
C SER A 527 11.50 -0.69 -6.80
N VAL A 528 10.88 -1.47 -7.67
CA VAL A 528 9.90 -2.47 -7.25
C VAL A 528 10.59 -3.62 -6.53
N VAL A 529 10.09 -3.96 -5.35
CA VAL A 529 10.62 -5.05 -4.51
C VAL A 529 9.72 -6.28 -4.61
N ALA A 530 8.41 -6.10 -4.65
CA ALA A 530 7.45 -7.20 -4.68
C ALA A 530 6.12 -6.81 -5.29
N THR A 531 5.41 -7.83 -5.80
CA THR A 531 4.08 -7.69 -6.39
C THR A 531 3.16 -8.82 -5.96
N TYR A 532 1.89 -8.47 -5.82
CA TYR A 532 0.86 -9.40 -5.41
C TYR A 532 -0.42 -9.15 -6.19
N ARG A 533 -1.20 -10.22 -6.34
CA ARG A 533 -2.51 -10.18 -6.97
C ARG A 533 -3.47 -10.98 -6.12
N GLY A 534 -4.61 -10.37 -5.83
CA GLY A 534 -5.65 -10.97 -5.01
C GLY A 534 -6.90 -11.32 -5.81
N SER A 535 -8.03 -11.36 -5.10
CA SER A 535 -9.37 -11.43 -5.67
C SER A 535 -9.82 -10.07 -6.21
N ASN A 536 -11.04 -9.97 -6.73
CA ASN A 536 -11.63 -8.69 -7.13
C ASN A 536 -11.91 -7.74 -5.95
N THR A 537 -11.89 -8.21 -4.70
CA THR A 537 -12.17 -7.38 -3.52
C THR A 537 -11.04 -7.33 -2.50
N SER A 538 -10.04 -8.21 -2.59
CA SER A 538 -9.02 -8.32 -1.55
C SER A 538 -7.68 -8.82 -2.05
N VAL A 539 -6.59 -8.41 -1.40
CA VAL A 539 -5.23 -8.91 -1.64
C VAL A 539 -4.50 -9.04 -0.31
N THR A 540 -3.65 -10.05 -0.20
CA THR A 540 -2.88 -10.34 1.02
C THR A 540 -1.39 -10.31 0.69
N ILE A 541 -0.62 -9.57 1.49
CA ILE A 541 0.83 -9.39 1.31
C ILE A 541 1.57 -9.67 2.63
N PRO A 542 2.77 -10.29 2.62
CA PRO A 542 3.53 -10.52 3.84
C PRO A 542 4.04 -9.23 4.48
N TRP A 543 3.92 -9.12 5.80
CA TRP A 543 4.50 -8.00 6.55
C TRP A 543 6.02 -7.92 6.37
N GLY A 544 6.70 -9.05 6.20
CA GLY A 544 8.15 -9.14 5.97
C GLY A 544 8.66 -8.45 4.70
N VAL A 545 7.76 -8.12 3.76
CA VAL A 545 8.10 -7.34 2.57
C VAL A 545 8.00 -5.84 2.84
N ILE A 546 7.04 -5.43 3.68
CA ILE A 546 6.84 -4.04 4.09
C ILE A 546 7.92 -3.63 5.09
N PHE A 547 8.16 -4.45 6.11
CA PHE A 547 9.13 -4.17 7.15
C PHE A 547 10.18 -5.26 7.19
N SER A 548 11.43 -4.84 7.29
CA SER A 548 12.55 -5.75 7.43
C SER A 548 12.69 -6.19 8.90
N GLY A 549 13.26 -7.37 9.14
CA GLY A 549 13.54 -7.85 10.49
C GLY A 549 14.40 -6.88 11.31
N PRO A 550 14.31 -6.94 12.65
CA PRO A 550 15.06 -6.05 13.53
C PRO A 550 16.58 -6.26 13.43
N ALA A 551 17.33 -5.16 13.46
CA ALA A 551 18.78 -5.20 13.65
C ALA A 551 19.13 -4.67 15.06
N GLY A 552 19.83 -5.47 15.87
CA GLY A 552 20.27 -5.06 17.21
C GLY A 552 19.12 -4.80 18.19
N PHE A 553 19.00 -3.56 18.69
CA PHE A 553 18.02 -3.17 19.73
C PHE A 553 16.59 -2.95 19.20
N GLY A 554 16.24 -3.53 18.06
CA GLY A 554 14.93 -3.36 17.42
C GLY A 554 14.94 -2.31 16.32
N ARG A 555 13.85 -2.28 15.54
CA ARG A 555 13.72 -1.45 14.35
C ARG A 555 12.46 -0.60 14.40
N PRO A 556 12.58 0.73 14.40
CA PRO A 556 11.41 1.62 14.32
C PRO A 556 10.66 1.39 13.01
N VAL A 557 9.36 1.17 13.11
CA VAL A 557 8.47 0.98 11.97
C VAL A 557 7.25 1.87 12.07
N MET A 558 6.90 2.48 10.95
CA MET A 558 5.69 3.29 10.82
C MET A 558 5.04 3.03 9.47
N LEU A 559 3.70 3.06 9.43
CA LEU A 559 2.91 2.98 8.22
C LEU A 559 1.97 4.18 8.17
N TYR A 560 1.93 4.89 7.05
CA TYR A 560 1.13 6.08 6.82
C TYR A 560 0.20 5.88 5.63
N LEU A 561 -1.01 6.43 5.72
CA LEU A 561 -1.80 6.69 4.51
C LEU A 561 -1.23 7.92 3.79
N TYR A 562 -0.83 7.76 2.54
CA TYR A 562 -0.37 8.86 1.70
C TYR A 562 -1.49 9.38 0.79
N SER A 563 -2.16 8.48 0.05
CA SER A 563 -3.29 8.84 -0.81
C SER A 563 -4.26 7.68 -0.98
N ASN A 564 -5.53 7.98 -1.18
CA ASN A 564 -6.61 7.05 -1.42
C ASN A 564 -7.53 7.60 -2.53
N GLY A 565 -7.66 6.83 -3.60
CA GLY A 565 -8.56 7.09 -4.72
C GLY A 565 -9.88 6.33 -4.67
N PHE A 566 -10.08 5.42 -3.70
CA PHE A 566 -11.37 4.76 -3.50
C PHE A 566 -12.36 5.71 -2.81
N THR A 567 -13.62 5.63 -3.23
CA THR A 567 -14.74 6.36 -2.62
C THR A 567 -15.37 5.57 -1.47
N GLY A 568 -15.33 4.24 -1.55
CA GLY A 568 -15.75 3.34 -0.48
C GLY A 568 -14.68 3.11 0.59
N PRO A 569 -15.03 2.43 1.70
CA PRO A 569 -14.10 2.13 2.77
C PRO A 569 -13.07 1.08 2.35
N VAL A 570 -11.79 1.32 2.65
CA VAL A 570 -10.71 0.35 2.49
C VAL A 570 -10.34 -0.20 3.87
N THR A 571 -10.30 -1.51 4.01
CA THR A 571 -9.99 -2.16 5.30
C THR A 571 -8.63 -2.83 5.24
N LEU A 572 -7.76 -2.48 6.18
CA LEU A 572 -6.49 -3.11 6.44
C LEU A 572 -6.65 -4.07 7.62
N THR A 573 -6.36 -5.35 7.43
CA THR A 573 -6.45 -6.39 8.45
C THR A 573 -5.11 -7.08 8.61
N ASP A 574 -4.63 -7.12 9.85
CA ASP A 574 -3.45 -7.86 10.23
C ASP A 574 -3.80 -9.32 10.57
N GLU A 575 -3.41 -10.21 9.68
CA GLU A 575 -3.51 -11.66 9.77
C GLU A 575 -2.18 -12.21 10.31
N GLY A 576 -1.95 -12.07 11.61
CA GLY A 576 -0.71 -12.51 12.25
C GLY A 576 -0.38 -11.80 13.55
N ASP A 577 -1.03 -10.66 13.80
CA ASP A 577 -0.85 -9.83 15.00
C ASP A 577 0.58 -9.31 15.12
N ILE A 578 1.07 -8.58 14.12
CA ILE A 578 2.37 -7.91 14.15
C ILE A 578 2.50 -6.99 15.37
N GLY A 579 1.38 -6.57 15.96
CA GLY A 579 1.31 -5.85 17.23
C GLY A 579 2.09 -6.54 18.35
N VAL A 580 2.02 -7.88 18.46
CA VAL A 580 2.75 -8.62 19.51
C VAL A 580 4.27 -8.64 19.29
N LEU A 581 4.73 -8.33 18.07
CA LEU A 581 6.15 -8.27 17.72
C LEU A 581 6.75 -6.88 17.96
N MET A 582 5.90 -5.90 18.27
CA MET A 582 6.27 -4.51 18.45
C MET A 582 6.24 -4.09 19.91
N THR A 583 7.06 -3.09 20.22
CA THR A 583 7.05 -2.36 21.49
C THR A 583 6.85 -0.87 21.21
N PRO A 584 6.48 -0.06 22.21
CA PRO A 584 6.39 1.38 22.03
C PRO A 584 7.70 1.98 21.51
N MET A 585 7.59 2.90 20.55
CA MET A 585 8.71 3.75 20.15
C MET A 585 8.72 5.04 20.95
N TYR A 586 9.87 5.72 20.97
CA TYR A 586 10.11 6.90 21.77
C TYR A 586 10.42 8.08 20.87
N GLU A 587 9.48 9.03 20.80
CA GLU A 587 9.56 10.19 19.93
C GLU A 587 9.81 11.47 20.74
N PRO A 588 10.63 12.41 20.24
CA PRO A 588 10.76 13.74 20.83
C PRO A 588 9.42 14.48 20.89
N LEU A 589 9.13 15.08 22.04
CA LEU A 589 7.96 15.92 22.28
C LEU A 589 8.39 17.27 22.84
N LEU A 590 7.89 18.36 22.26
CA LEU A 590 8.04 19.71 22.81
C LEU A 590 6.67 20.22 23.26
N VAL A 591 6.54 20.53 24.55
CA VAL A 591 5.33 21.11 25.13
C VAL A 591 5.61 22.55 25.49
N LYS A 592 4.74 23.47 25.06
CA LYS A 592 4.83 24.90 25.35
C LYS A 592 3.55 25.37 26.04
N LEU A 593 3.70 26.14 27.11
CA LEU A 593 2.59 26.69 27.87
C LEU A 593 2.81 28.18 28.09
N TRP A 594 1.80 28.97 27.73
CA TRP A 594 1.69 30.37 28.09
C TRP A 594 0.50 30.54 29.03
N VAL A 595 0.68 31.29 30.10
CA VAL A 595 -0.39 31.70 31.02
C VAL A 595 -0.34 33.23 31.13
N TRP A 596 -1.49 33.88 31.16
CA TRP A 596 -1.56 35.34 31.21
C TRP A 596 -2.76 35.82 32.01
N ASP A 597 -2.77 37.11 32.36
CA ASP A 597 -3.92 37.74 33.02
C ASP A 597 -4.98 38.15 31.98
N GLU A 598 -6.26 37.97 32.34
CA GLU A 598 -7.36 38.53 31.55
C GLU A 598 -7.35 40.07 31.68
N PRO A 599 -7.56 40.83 30.58
CA PRO A 599 -7.53 42.30 30.60
C PRO A 599 -8.54 42.97 31.53
#